data_AF-A0A917NQF7-F1
#
_entry.id   AF-A0A917NQF7-F1
#
_cell.length_a   1.000
_cell.length_b   1.000
_cell.length_c   1.000
_cell.angle_alpha   90.00
_cell.angle_beta   90.00
_cell.angle_gamma   90.00
#
_symmetry.space_group_name_H-M   'P 1'
#
loop_
_entity.id
_entity.type
_entity.pdbx_description
1 polymer ?
#
loop_
_entity_poly.entity_id
_entity_poly.type
_entity_poly.pdbx_seq_one_letter_code
_entity_poly.pdbx_strand_id
1 'polypeptide(L)'
;MSRALPKYNKRRVGIIGGAAAVALSGAIVAGSALAGETSKNNTTAKATTKAATATVNCPAVANRLPAIPASAKAEVDRNLALLNTQIAEANKRIVDTQGQGGPNFVQNAIVGPLKDKRVATINRIATAIGRTAAKPVGLDALAPCTLNGAGAAAAPQAGGNTGNAGNTGNAGNTGNTGNAGNAGNNNGAGTISCPDVASRLPAIPASAQAEVTRNLALLNTQISEANTRLVNTVGQGGPNFVQNAIVGPLKDKRVATINRIATAIGRTAAKPTGLDSLAACTFTK
;
A
#
# COMPACT_ATOMS: atom_id res chain seq x y z
N MET A 1 -36.46 17.83 42.95
CA MET A 1 -35.45 18.71 43.56
C MET A 1 -34.05 18.19 43.27
N SER A 2 -33.10 19.11 43.18
CA SER A 2 -31.73 19.04 42.70
C SER A 2 -30.80 17.96 43.30
N ARG A 3 -30.09 17.29 42.37
CA ARG A 3 -28.64 16.97 42.31
C ARG A 3 -27.83 16.90 43.62
N ALA A 4 -27.12 15.77 43.80
CA ALA A 4 -25.80 15.75 44.44
C ALA A 4 -24.85 14.76 43.71
N LEU A 5 -23.69 15.29 43.31
CA LEU A 5 -22.63 14.66 42.51
C LEU A 5 -21.69 13.80 43.38
N PRO A 6 -21.05 12.76 42.82
CA PRO A 6 -20.06 11.94 43.54
C PRO A 6 -18.73 12.69 43.76
N LYS A 7 -18.19 12.55 44.98
CA LYS A 7 -16.94 13.14 45.47
C LYS A 7 -15.71 12.63 44.69
N TYR A 8 -14.96 13.56 44.12
CA TYR A 8 -13.66 13.34 43.50
C TYR A 8 -12.55 13.35 44.56
N ASN A 9 -11.96 12.19 44.87
CA ASN A 9 -10.80 12.11 45.76
C ASN A 9 -9.50 12.36 44.98
N LYS A 10 -8.94 13.56 45.13
CA LYS A 10 -7.59 13.93 44.70
C LYS A 10 -6.55 13.11 45.48
N ARG A 11 -5.95 12.08 44.87
CA ARG A 11 -4.67 11.53 45.33
C ARG A 11 -3.54 12.24 44.61
N ARG A 12 -2.84 13.12 45.34
CA ARG A 12 -1.58 13.73 44.95
C ARG A 12 -0.52 12.63 44.91
N VAL A 13 0.09 12.39 43.76
CA VAL A 13 1.28 11.54 43.63
C VAL A 13 2.49 12.47 43.58
N GLY A 14 3.32 12.38 44.62
CA GLY A 14 4.54 13.17 44.77
C GLY A 14 5.64 12.67 43.86
N ILE A 15 6.36 13.61 43.25
CA ILE A 15 7.62 13.40 42.53
C ILE A 15 8.72 13.24 43.58
N ILE A 16 9.39 12.09 43.60
CA ILE A 16 10.66 11.89 44.32
C ILE A 16 11.74 11.59 43.27
N GLY A 17 12.77 12.42 43.28
CA GLY A 17 13.95 12.29 42.43
C GLY A 17 14.84 11.10 42.79
N GLY A 18 15.64 10.70 41.81
CA GLY A 18 16.69 9.71 41.95
C GLY A 18 17.67 9.85 40.79
N ALA A 19 18.64 10.75 40.93
CA ALA A 19 19.80 10.80 40.05
C ALA A 19 20.78 9.71 40.51
N ALA A 20 20.92 8.64 39.74
CA ALA A 20 21.99 7.67 39.92
C ALA A 20 23.04 7.89 38.82
N ALA A 21 24.18 8.47 39.21
CA ALA A 21 25.38 8.51 38.41
C ALA A 21 25.98 7.10 38.36
N VAL A 22 26.03 6.50 37.16
CA VAL A 22 26.80 5.27 36.92
C VAL A 22 28.14 5.67 36.31
N ALA A 23 29.17 5.70 37.15
CA ALA A 23 30.56 5.72 36.72
C ALA A 23 30.91 4.34 36.15
N LEU A 24 31.17 4.27 34.84
CA LEU A 24 31.86 3.15 34.22
C LEU A 24 33.21 3.65 33.71
N SER A 25 34.23 3.34 34.49
CA SER A 25 35.63 3.39 34.13
C SER A 25 35.86 2.50 32.90
N GLY A 26 36.26 3.10 31.79
CA GLY A 26 36.61 2.42 30.55
C GLY A 26 37.57 3.29 29.76
N ALA A 27 38.81 3.35 30.22
CA ALA A 27 39.89 4.04 29.53
C ALA A 27 40.17 3.35 28.18
N ILE A 28 39.98 4.07 27.08
CA ILE A 28 40.72 3.81 25.84
C ILE A 28 41.55 5.06 25.57
N VAL A 29 42.86 4.83 25.62
CA VAL A 29 43.92 5.80 25.44
C VAL A 29 43.78 6.51 24.09
N ALA A 30 43.64 7.83 24.14
CA ALA A 30 43.94 8.71 23.03
C ALA A 30 45.46 8.68 22.79
N GLY A 31 45.88 8.00 21.73
CA GLY A 31 47.25 8.09 21.21
C GLY A 31 47.40 9.37 20.39
N SER A 32 47.68 10.48 21.07
CA SER A 32 48.21 11.69 20.41
C SER A 32 49.72 11.51 20.23
N ALA A 33 50.15 11.15 19.02
CA ALA A 33 51.52 11.40 18.58
C ALA A 33 51.51 12.64 17.69
N LEU A 34 52.23 13.65 18.14
CA LEU A 34 52.46 14.94 17.50
C LEU A 34 53.77 14.83 16.70
N ALA A 35 53.75 15.07 15.38
CA ALA A 35 54.91 15.58 14.63
C ALA A 35 54.48 15.88 13.19
N GLY A 36 54.65 17.13 12.76
CA GLY A 36 54.46 17.53 11.38
C GLY A 36 55.64 17.13 10.52
N GLU A 37 55.37 16.50 9.38
CA GLU A 37 56.30 16.39 8.25
C GLU A 37 55.52 16.65 6.95
N THR A 38 55.74 17.83 6.38
CA THR A 38 55.41 18.16 5.00
C THR A 38 56.35 17.40 4.06
N SER A 39 55.84 16.38 3.35
CA SER A 39 56.23 16.13 1.95
C SER A 39 55.37 15.05 1.27
N LYS A 40 54.67 15.50 0.22
CA LYS A 40 54.42 14.85 -1.08
C LYS A 40 53.79 13.44 -1.09
N ASN A 41 52.56 13.41 -1.61
CA ASN A 41 51.96 12.37 -2.46
C ASN A 41 52.34 10.91 -2.18
N ASN A 42 51.43 10.18 -1.54
CA ASN A 42 50.64 9.11 -2.16
C ASN A 42 49.92 8.35 -1.05
N THR A 43 48.96 9.00 -0.39
CA THR A 43 48.06 8.30 0.51
C THR A 43 46.99 7.67 -0.35
N THR A 44 47.08 6.35 -0.55
CA THR A 44 45.92 5.49 -0.78
C THR A 44 44.99 5.71 0.40
N ALA A 45 44.19 6.79 0.31
CA ALA A 45 43.03 6.98 1.13
C ALA A 45 42.15 5.78 0.81
N LYS A 46 42.18 4.79 1.71
CA LYS A 46 41.10 3.84 1.88
C LYS A 46 39.90 4.67 2.33
N ALA A 47 39.33 5.40 1.39
CA ALA A 47 37.99 5.91 1.46
C ALA A 47 37.15 4.66 1.68
N THR A 48 36.77 4.42 2.92
CA THR A 48 35.53 3.72 3.19
C THR A 48 34.47 4.59 2.54
N THR A 49 34.24 4.34 1.25
CA THR A 49 33.06 4.80 0.55
C THR A 49 31.90 4.19 1.33
N LYS A 50 31.40 4.96 2.31
CA LYS A 50 30.12 4.73 2.93
C LYS A 50 29.17 4.71 1.75
N ALA A 51 28.84 3.50 1.29
CA ALA A 51 28.07 3.31 0.07
C ALA A 51 26.88 4.24 0.16
N ALA A 52 26.74 5.15 -0.81
CA ALA A 52 25.62 6.06 -0.84
C ALA A 52 24.36 5.19 -0.74
N THR A 53 23.59 5.35 0.33
CA THR A 53 22.43 4.51 0.59
C THR A 53 21.49 4.66 -0.59
N ALA A 54 21.20 3.57 -1.28
CA ALA A 54 20.33 3.63 -2.45
C ALA A 54 18.97 4.22 -2.06
N THR A 55 18.47 5.15 -2.85
CA THR A 55 17.16 5.80 -2.63
C THR A 55 16.27 5.61 -3.84
N VAL A 56 14.96 5.58 -3.64
CA VAL A 56 13.99 5.57 -4.71
C VAL A 56 13.71 6.99 -5.19
N ASN A 57 13.77 7.20 -6.50
CA ASN A 57 13.33 8.40 -7.18
C ASN A 57 12.03 8.13 -7.93
N CYS A 58 10.98 8.88 -7.61
CA CYS A 58 9.67 8.74 -8.23
C CYS A 58 9.23 10.07 -8.84
N PRO A 59 8.63 10.07 -10.05
CA PRO A 59 8.06 11.27 -10.63
C PRO A 59 7.00 11.92 -9.71
N ALA A 60 7.06 13.25 -9.61
CA ALA A 60 6.07 14.02 -8.87
C ALA A 60 4.75 14.10 -9.65
N VAL A 61 3.67 13.62 -9.04
CA VAL A 61 2.34 13.57 -9.67
C VAL A 61 1.66 14.94 -9.60
N ALA A 62 1.87 15.70 -8.53
CA ALA A 62 1.21 17.00 -8.30
C ALA A 62 1.38 17.99 -9.46
N ASN A 63 2.56 18.01 -10.11
CA ASN A 63 2.88 18.95 -11.20
C ASN A 63 2.31 18.52 -12.57
N ARG A 64 1.60 17.39 -12.63
CA ARG A 64 0.98 16.85 -13.85
C ARG A 64 -0.54 16.74 -13.71
N LEU A 65 -1.09 17.18 -12.58
CA LEU A 65 -2.54 17.22 -12.37
C LEU A 65 -3.13 18.48 -13.04
N PRO A 66 -4.28 18.35 -13.72
CA PRO A 66 -5.04 19.52 -14.17
C PRO A 66 -5.63 20.28 -12.97
N ALA A 67 -6.34 21.38 -13.24
CA ALA A 67 -7.06 22.12 -12.21
C ALA A 67 -7.94 21.18 -11.36
N ILE A 68 -7.65 21.11 -10.06
CA ILE A 68 -8.32 20.19 -9.14
C ILE A 68 -9.60 20.86 -8.63
N PRO A 69 -10.79 20.25 -8.83
CA PRO A 69 -12.04 20.76 -8.29
C PRO A 69 -11.99 20.87 -6.75
N ALA A 70 -12.58 21.91 -6.18
CA ALA A 70 -12.57 22.15 -4.73
C ALA A 70 -13.14 20.97 -3.93
N SER A 71 -14.16 20.30 -4.46
CA SER A 71 -14.79 19.10 -3.89
C SER A 71 -13.85 17.88 -3.84
N ALA A 72 -12.89 17.78 -4.76
CA ALA A 72 -11.92 16.68 -4.82
C ALA A 72 -10.61 16.99 -4.09
N LYS A 73 -10.32 18.26 -3.80
CA LYS A 73 -9.02 18.72 -3.27
C LYS A 73 -8.56 17.95 -2.03
N ALA A 74 -9.41 17.81 -1.02
CA ALA A 74 -9.06 17.08 0.20
C ALA A 74 -8.79 15.59 -0.04
N GLU A 75 -9.45 14.96 -1.02
CA GLU A 75 -9.17 13.56 -1.39
C GLU A 75 -7.84 13.45 -2.16
N VAL A 76 -7.60 14.35 -3.11
CA VAL A 76 -6.34 14.39 -3.87
C VAL A 76 -5.15 14.65 -2.95
N ASP A 77 -5.24 15.63 -2.05
CA ASP A 77 -4.15 15.98 -1.11
C ASP A 77 -3.79 14.79 -0.20
N ARG A 78 -4.77 14.04 0.29
CA ARG A 78 -4.53 12.80 1.08
C ARG A 78 -3.82 11.73 0.26
N ASN A 79 -4.19 11.54 -1.01
CA ASN A 79 -3.55 10.56 -1.87
C ASN A 79 -2.12 10.99 -2.26
N LEU A 80 -1.88 12.29 -2.47
CA LEU A 80 -0.53 12.83 -2.67
C LEU A 80 0.35 12.61 -1.44
N ALA A 81 -0.18 12.83 -0.24
CA ALA A 81 0.54 12.51 1.00
C ALA A 81 0.83 11.00 1.11
N LEU A 82 -0.12 10.14 0.73
CA LEU A 82 0.08 8.68 0.71
C LEU A 82 1.19 8.26 -0.25
N LEU A 83 1.30 8.89 -1.44
CA LEU A 83 2.41 8.63 -2.37
C LEU A 83 3.78 8.93 -1.72
N ASN A 84 3.89 10.03 -0.96
CA ASN A 84 5.11 10.38 -0.24
C ASN A 84 5.43 9.37 0.88
N THR A 85 4.41 8.93 1.62
CA THR A 85 4.58 7.88 2.64
C THR A 85 5.08 6.57 2.03
N GLN A 86 4.54 6.18 0.87
CA GLN A 86 4.98 4.97 0.16
C GLN A 86 6.46 5.05 -0.26
N ILE A 87 6.93 6.21 -0.69
CA ILE A 87 8.34 6.45 -1.01
C ILE A 87 9.21 6.35 0.25
N ALA A 88 8.78 6.97 1.36
CA ALA A 88 9.52 6.92 2.62
C ALA A 88 9.64 5.50 3.17
N GLU A 89 8.55 4.73 3.13
CA GLU A 89 8.54 3.31 3.51
C GLU A 89 9.50 2.48 2.65
N ALA A 90 9.50 2.71 1.32
CA ALA A 90 10.42 2.04 0.42
C ALA A 90 11.88 2.39 0.70
N ASN A 91 12.20 3.68 0.89
CA ASN A 91 13.55 4.13 1.26
C ASN A 91 14.01 3.52 2.58
N LYS A 92 13.12 3.47 3.58
CA LYS A 92 13.40 2.79 4.85
C LYS A 92 13.71 1.32 4.65
N ARG A 93 12.88 0.60 3.87
CA ARG A 93 13.12 -0.81 3.57
C ARG A 93 14.44 -1.03 2.85
N ILE A 94 14.83 -0.16 1.92
CA ILE A 94 16.13 -0.26 1.23
C ILE A 94 17.28 -0.20 2.25
N VAL A 95 17.19 0.72 3.20
CA VAL A 95 18.20 0.86 4.26
C VAL A 95 18.22 -0.37 5.18
N ASP A 96 17.05 -0.83 5.60
CA ASP A 96 16.91 -1.94 6.54
C ASP A 96 17.33 -3.29 5.91
N THR A 97 17.26 -3.43 4.58
CA THR A 97 17.66 -4.64 3.85
C THR A 97 19.00 -4.52 3.12
N GLN A 98 19.85 -3.55 3.47
CA GLN A 98 21.17 -3.45 2.86
C GLN A 98 22.00 -4.71 3.16
N GLY A 99 22.58 -5.30 2.11
CA GLY A 99 23.35 -6.54 2.21
C GLY A 99 22.51 -7.83 2.31
N GLN A 100 21.18 -7.74 2.24
CA GLN A 100 20.29 -8.90 2.21
C GLN A 100 19.77 -9.14 0.79
N GLY A 101 19.87 -10.39 0.32
CA GLY A 101 19.42 -10.80 -1.01
C GLY A 101 20.41 -10.49 -2.15
N GLY A 102 20.13 -11.04 -3.33
CA GLY A 102 20.97 -10.84 -4.52
C GLY A 102 20.82 -9.45 -5.16
N PRO A 103 21.56 -9.17 -6.26
CA PRO A 103 21.63 -7.85 -6.90
C PRO A 103 20.27 -7.24 -7.29
N ASN A 104 19.28 -8.08 -7.58
CA ASN A 104 17.94 -7.68 -8.01
C ASN A 104 16.90 -7.63 -6.88
N PHE A 105 17.29 -7.91 -5.63
CA PHE A 105 16.34 -8.00 -4.52
C PHE A 105 15.58 -6.68 -4.31
N VAL A 106 16.29 -5.55 -4.26
CA VAL A 106 15.67 -4.23 -4.06
C VAL A 106 14.69 -3.91 -5.20
N GLN A 107 15.07 -4.21 -6.45
CA GLN A 107 14.22 -3.98 -7.61
C GLN A 107 12.94 -4.83 -7.55
N ASN A 108 13.05 -6.11 -7.21
CA ASN A 108 11.93 -7.05 -7.23
C ASN A 108 11.03 -6.96 -6.00
N ALA A 109 11.59 -6.79 -4.80
CA ALA A 109 10.88 -6.87 -3.53
C ALA A 109 10.47 -5.50 -2.95
N ILE A 110 11.06 -4.42 -3.45
CA ILE A 110 10.79 -3.05 -2.96
C ILE A 110 10.22 -2.20 -4.10
N VAL A 111 10.95 -2.03 -5.21
CA VAL A 111 10.54 -1.13 -6.30
C VAL A 111 9.34 -1.67 -7.08
N GLY A 112 9.29 -2.98 -7.36
CA GLY A 112 8.14 -3.62 -8.01
C GLY A 112 6.83 -3.38 -7.26
N PRO A 113 6.70 -3.80 -5.98
CA PRO A 113 5.51 -3.54 -5.18
C PRO A 113 5.22 -2.04 -4.99
N LEU A 114 6.25 -1.19 -4.94
CA LEU A 114 6.06 0.26 -4.84
C LEU A 114 5.40 0.83 -6.10
N LYS A 115 5.82 0.39 -7.29
CA LYS A 115 5.20 0.79 -8.57
C LYS A 115 3.71 0.46 -8.53
N ASP A 116 3.33 -0.76 -8.17
CA ASP A 116 1.92 -1.17 -8.19
C ASP A 116 1.08 -0.38 -7.16
N LYS A 117 1.63 -0.15 -5.96
CA LYS A 117 1.01 0.73 -4.95
C LYS A 117 0.81 2.16 -5.48
N ARG A 118 1.78 2.70 -6.20
CA ARG A 118 1.69 4.04 -6.80
C ARG A 118 0.68 4.10 -7.92
N VAL A 119 0.64 3.10 -8.82
CA VAL A 119 -0.39 2.99 -9.87
C VAL A 119 -1.78 3.03 -9.22
N ALA A 120 -2.02 2.26 -8.17
CA ALA A 120 -3.31 2.23 -7.48
C ALA A 120 -3.68 3.60 -6.88
N THR A 121 -2.73 4.28 -6.23
CA THR A 121 -2.97 5.61 -5.65
C THR A 121 -3.20 6.68 -6.73
N ILE A 122 -2.43 6.65 -7.82
CA ILE A 122 -2.58 7.56 -8.96
C ILE A 122 -3.94 7.38 -9.63
N ASN A 123 -4.39 6.12 -9.83
CA ASN A 123 -5.72 5.84 -10.35
C ASN A 123 -6.84 6.34 -9.42
N ARG A 124 -6.62 6.29 -8.11
CA ARG A 124 -7.55 6.87 -7.12
C ARG A 124 -7.60 8.40 -7.25
N ILE A 125 -6.49 9.08 -7.48
CA ILE A 125 -6.45 10.53 -7.75
C ILE A 125 -7.21 10.85 -9.04
N ALA A 126 -6.92 10.14 -10.13
CA ALA A 126 -7.59 10.36 -11.42
C ALA A 126 -9.11 10.14 -11.30
N THR A 127 -9.53 9.12 -10.56
CA THR A 127 -10.95 8.83 -10.30
C THR A 127 -11.60 9.92 -9.44
N ALA A 128 -10.93 10.41 -8.39
CA ALA A 128 -11.46 11.47 -7.53
C ALA A 128 -11.72 12.77 -8.32
N ILE A 129 -10.80 13.14 -9.22
CA ILE A 129 -10.98 14.27 -10.14
C ILE A 129 -12.11 13.97 -11.14
N GLY A 130 -12.10 12.76 -11.73
CA GLY A 130 -13.07 12.29 -12.73
C GLY A 130 -14.52 12.25 -12.28
N ARG A 131 -14.81 12.32 -10.97
CA ARG A 131 -16.19 12.39 -10.45
C ARG A 131 -16.84 13.77 -10.65
N THR A 132 -16.04 14.82 -10.81
CA THR A 132 -16.52 16.22 -10.82
C THR A 132 -15.94 17.05 -11.96
N ALA A 133 -14.95 16.52 -12.68
CA ALA A 133 -14.34 17.11 -13.84
C ALA A 133 -13.91 16.02 -14.83
N ALA A 134 -13.39 16.41 -16.00
CA ALA A 134 -12.81 15.47 -16.95
C ALA A 134 -11.69 14.64 -16.28
N LYS A 135 -11.77 13.32 -16.42
CA LYS A 135 -10.77 12.41 -15.84
C LYS A 135 -9.41 12.65 -16.51
N PRO A 136 -8.35 12.96 -15.76
CA PRO A 136 -7.01 13.06 -16.33
C PRO A 136 -6.52 11.70 -16.80
N VAL A 137 -5.93 11.67 -17.99
CA VAL A 137 -5.38 10.48 -18.65
C VAL A 137 -3.85 10.51 -18.63
N GLY A 138 -3.21 9.34 -18.76
CA GLY A 138 -1.74 9.24 -18.86
C GLY A 138 -0.98 9.40 -17.53
N LEU A 139 -1.66 9.53 -16.40
CA LEU A 139 -1.02 9.64 -15.08
C LEU A 139 -0.28 8.37 -14.66
N ASP A 140 -0.68 7.19 -15.16
CA ASP A 140 -0.04 5.90 -14.84
C ASP A 140 1.44 5.85 -15.27
N ALA A 141 1.81 6.64 -16.28
CA ALA A 141 3.20 6.79 -16.71
C ALA A 141 4.11 7.41 -15.64
N LEU A 142 3.54 8.02 -14.59
CA LEU A 142 4.27 8.63 -13.46
C LEU A 142 4.42 7.67 -12.26
N ALA A 143 3.84 6.47 -12.36
CA ALA A 143 3.92 5.48 -11.31
C ALA A 143 5.30 4.80 -11.16
N PRO A 144 6.04 4.48 -12.24
CA PRO A 144 7.35 3.86 -12.14
C PRO A 144 8.33 4.73 -11.35
N CYS A 145 9.13 4.08 -10.52
CA CYS A 145 10.22 4.72 -9.79
C CYS A 145 11.55 4.05 -10.11
N THR A 146 12.63 4.82 -10.05
CA THR A 146 14.00 4.36 -10.28
C THR A 146 14.80 4.34 -8.98
N LEU A 147 15.93 3.63 -8.96
CA LEU A 147 16.86 3.62 -7.82
C LEU A 147 18.05 4.54 -8.12
N ASN A 148 18.32 5.47 -7.22
CA ASN A 148 19.53 6.27 -7.19
C ASN A 148 20.55 5.56 -6.27
N GLY A 149 21.66 5.04 -6.82
CA GLY A 149 22.78 4.55 -6.01
C GLY A 149 23.26 3.12 -6.25
N ALA A 150 22.64 2.34 -7.14
CA ALA A 150 23.30 1.16 -7.70
C ALA A 150 24.22 1.61 -8.84
N GLY A 151 25.47 1.15 -8.85
CA GLY A 151 26.42 1.40 -9.94
C GLY A 151 25.79 1.20 -11.31
N ALA A 152 26.22 2.04 -12.25
CA ALA A 152 25.63 2.24 -13.57
C ALA A 152 25.28 0.97 -14.38
N ALA A 153 24.33 1.19 -15.29
CA ALA A 153 23.92 0.38 -16.45
C ALA A 153 22.75 -0.62 -16.27
N ALA A 154 21.54 -0.09 -16.37
CA ALA A 154 20.58 -0.61 -17.34
C ALA A 154 19.81 0.58 -17.94
N ALA A 155 20.10 0.86 -19.21
CA ALA A 155 19.35 1.79 -20.04
C ALA A 155 17.88 1.34 -20.18
N PRO A 156 16.95 2.23 -20.58
CA PRO A 156 15.59 1.83 -20.87
C PRO A 156 15.57 0.92 -22.11
N GLN A 157 15.14 -0.33 -21.97
CA GLN A 157 14.79 -1.16 -23.11
C GLN A 157 13.49 -0.59 -23.72
N ALA A 158 13.66 0.27 -24.73
CA ALA A 158 12.66 0.55 -25.73
C ALA A 158 12.43 -0.74 -26.55
N GLY A 159 11.43 -1.53 -26.16
CA GLY A 159 10.84 -2.56 -27.01
C GLY A 159 9.62 -1.98 -27.70
N GLY A 160 9.78 -1.57 -28.95
CA GLY A 160 8.68 -1.08 -29.78
C GLY A 160 7.75 -2.20 -30.21
N ASN A 161 6.44 -1.99 -30.01
CA ASN A 161 5.40 -2.64 -30.80
C ASN A 161 4.46 -1.54 -31.31
N THR A 162 4.79 -1.05 -32.51
CA THR A 162 3.91 -0.26 -33.36
C THR A 162 2.79 -1.16 -33.89
N GLY A 163 1.55 -0.66 -33.88
CA GLY A 163 0.47 -1.17 -34.75
C GLY A 163 -0.73 -1.80 -34.04
N ASN A 164 -1.70 -0.98 -33.62
CA ASN A 164 -2.97 -0.90 -34.35
C ASN A 164 -3.81 0.27 -33.81
N ALA A 165 -3.85 1.36 -34.58
CA ALA A 165 -4.94 2.31 -34.56
C ALA A 165 -6.04 1.79 -35.48
N GLY A 166 -7.28 1.79 -35.02
CA GLY A 166 -8.45 1.48 -35.85
C GLY A 166 -9.62 0.90 -35.06
N ASN A 167 -10.41 1.75 -34.41
CA ASN A 167 -11.82 1.97 -34.79
C ASN A 167 -12.52 2.84 -33.75
N THR A 168 -12.77 4.08 -34.15
CA THR A 168 -13.82 4.97 -33.67
C THR A 168 -15.19 4.39 -34.04
N GLY A 169 -16.15 4.46 -33.10
CA GLY A 169 -17.59 4.44 -33.38
C GLY A 169 -18.37 3.25 -32.81
N ASN A 170 -18.98 3.41 -31.63
CA ASN A 170 -20.41 3.69 -31.55
C ASN A 170 -20.84 4.06 -30.12
N ALA A 171 -21.64 5.11 -30.03
CA ALA A 171 -22.37 5.52 -28.85
C ALA A 171 -23.63 4.65 -28.66
N GLY A 172 -24.02 4.47 -27.39
CA GLY A 172 -25.38 4.11 -26.97
C GLY A 172 -25.65 2.63 -26.73
N ASN A 173 -25.68 2.21 -25.45
CA ASN A 173 -26.96 1.95 -24.78
C ASN A 173 -26.77 1.69 -23.27
N THR A 174 -27.63 2.34 -22.49
CA THR A 174 -28.03 1.99 -21.13
C THR A 174 -28.40 0.52 -20.98
N GLY A 175 -27.97 -0.16 -19.90
CA GLY A 175 -28.47 -1.50 -19.58
C GLY A 175 -27.67 -2.25 -18.51
N ASN A 176 -28.26 -2.36 -17.33
CA ASN A 176 -27.80 -3.06 -16.15
C ASN A 176 -27.83 -4.60 -16.37
N THR A 177 -26.69 -5.31 -16.34
CA THR A 177 -26.65 -6.77 -16.07
C THR A 177 -25.25 -7.21 -15.62
N GLY A 178 -25.21 -8.01 -14.54
CA GLY A 178 -24.03 -8.29 -13.73
C GLY A 178 -22.86 -9.00 -14.41
N ASN A 179 -21.64 -8.62 -14.01
CA ASN A 179 -20.41 -9.26 -14.44
C ASN A 179 -20.19 -10.57 -13.65
N ALA A 180 -20.66 -11.65 -14.26
CA ALA A 180 -20.08 -12.97 -14.08
C ALA A 180 -18.62 -12.98 -14.57
N GLY A 181 -17.75 -13.63 -13.80
CA GLY A 181 -16.52 -14.29 -14.29
C GLY A 181 -15.39 -13.40 -14.79
N ASN A 182 -14.52 -12.94 -13.87
CA ASN A 182 -13.13 -12.63 -14.24
C ASN A 182 -12.36 -13.95 -14.48
N ALA A 183 -12.60 -14.60 -15.63
CA ALA A 183 -11.77 -15.68 -16.14
C ALA A 183 -10.65 -15.06 -17.00
N GLY A 184 -9.56 -14.64 -16.35
CA GLY A 184 -8.33 -14.26 -17.02
C GLY A 184 -7.25 -15.32 -16.79
N ASN A 185 -6.90 -16.07 -17.84
CA ASN A 185 -5.76 -16.98 -17.97
C ASN A 185 -5.31 -17.75 -16.71
N ASN A 186 -6.09 -18.76 -16.31
CA ASN A 186 -5.73 -19.72 -15.26
C ASN A 186 -5.50 -21.13 -15.84
N ASN A 187 -4.50 -21.31 -16.72
CA ASN A 187 -4.23 -22.63 -17.31
C ASN A 187 -3.49 -23.59 -16.34
N GLY A 188 -3.92 -23.62 -15.06
CA GLY A 188 -3.39 -24.52 -14.04
C GLY A 188 -3.60 -24.09 -12.57
N ALA A 189 -3.98 -22.84 -12.29
CA ALA A 189 -4.03 -22.29 -10.92
C ALA A 189 -5.36 -22.48 -10.18
N GLY A 190 -6.48 -22.60 -10.91
CA GLY A 190 -7.83 -22.48 -10.36
C GLY A 190 -8.25 -21.03 -10.11
N THR A 191 -9.47 -20.83 -9.60
CA THR A 191 -10.12 -19.54 -9.36
C THR A 191 -10.68 -19.47 -7.94
N ILE A 192 -10.53 -18.31 -7.29
CA ILE A 192 -11.22 -18.01 -6.01
C ILE A 192 -12.47 -17.20 -6.32
N SER A 193 -13.63 -17.72 -5.94
CA SER A 193 -14.92 -17.05 -6.06
C SER A 193 -15.43 -16.69 -4.67
N CYS A 194 -15.90 -15.45 -4.51
CA CYS A 194 -16.46 -14.99 -3.25
C CYS A 194 -17.85 -14.38 -3.48
N PRO A 195 -18.81 -14.60 -2.56
CA PRO A 195 -20.11 -13.96 -2.62
C PRO A 195 -20.00 -12.44 -2.69
N ASP A 196 -20.88 -11.83 -3.49
CA ASP A 196 -21.01 -10.38 -3.51
C ASP A 196 -21.73 -9.89 -2.25
N VAL A 197 -21.09 -8.94 -1.57
CA VAL A 197 -21.62 -8.32 -0.36
C VAL A 197 -22.51 -7.12 -0.73
N ALA A 198 -22.20 -6.40 -1.81
CA ALA A 198 -22.88 -5.15 -2.16
C ALA A 198 -24.36 -5.38 -2.49
N SER A 199 -24.69 -6.42 -3.25
CA SER A 199 -26.06 -6.80 -3.59
C SER A 199 -26.89 -7.35 -2.42
N ARG A 200 -26.29 -7.61 -1.26
CA ARG A 200 -26.96 -8.13 -0.06
C ARG A 200 -27.08 -7.09 1.06
N LEU A 201 -26.58 -5.87 0.84
CA LEU A 201 -26.71 -4.79 1.81
C LEU A 201 -28.11 -4.14 1.73
N PRO A 202 -28.72 -3.79 2.88
CA PRO A 202 -29.93 -2.97 2.89
C PRO A 202 -29.61 -1.54 2.44
N ALA A 203 -30.63 -0.69 2.35
CA ALA A 203 -30.44 0.74 2.07
C ALA A 203 -29.39 1.36 3.01
N ILE A 204 -28.30 1.87 2.42
CA ILE A 204 -27.16 2.41 3.15
C ILE A 204 -27.46 3.87 3.52
N PRO A 205 -27.42 4.24 4.81
CA PRO A 205 -27.56 5.63 5.22
C PRO A 205 -26.47 6.52 4.60
N ALA A 206 -26.82 7.75 4.20
CA ALA A 206 -25.86 8.68 3.57
C ALA A 206 -24.61 8.93 4.43
N SER A 207 -24.77 8.96 5.76
CA SER A 207 -23.68 9.11 6.73
C SER A 207 -22.70 7.92 6.74
N ALA A 208 -23.15 6.72 6.39
CA ALA A 208 -22.33 5.51 6.35
C ALA A 208 -21.75 5.22 4.95
N GLN A 209 -22.27 5.86 3.90
CA GLN A 209 -21.97 5.52 2.50
C GLN A 209 -20.48 5.57 2.17
N ALA A 210 -19.75 6.57 2.65
CA ALA A 210 -18.31 6.68 2.44
C ALA A 210 -17.52 5.58 3.16
N GLU A 211 -17.92 5.19 4.38
CA GLU A 211 -17.29 4.11 5.12
C GLU A 211 -17.59 2.75 4.49
N VAL A 212 -18.84 2.49 4.12
CA VAL A 212 -19.24 1.25 3.43
C VAL A 212 -18.51 1.11 2.10
N THR A 213 -18.45 2.16 1.29
CA THR A 213 -17.74 2.15 0.00
C THR A 213 -16.25 1.82 0.16
N ARG A 214 -15.58 2.38 1.18
CA ARG A 214 -14.17 2.05 1.48
C ARG A 214 -13.98 0.58 1.85
N ASN A 215 -14.89 0.03 2.67
CA ASN A 215 -14.81 -1.37 3.08
C ASN A 215 -15.15 -2.33 1.93
N LEU A 216 -16.09 -1.99 1.05
CA LEU A 216 -16.36 -2.75 -0.17
C LEU A 216 -15.14 -2.76 -1.11
N ALA A 217 -14.46 -1.62 -1.27
CA ALA A 217 -13.21 -1.58 -2.02
C ALA A 217 -12.11 -2.44 -1.38
N LEU A 218 -12.02 -2.46 -0.04
CA LEU A 218 -11.08 -3.30 0.69
C LEU A 218 -11.36 -4.80 0.47
N LEU A 219 -12.63 -5.23 0.43
CA LEU A 219 -13.00 -6.61 0.10
C LEU A 219 -12.48 -6.99 -1.30
N ASN A 220 -12.64 -6.12 -2.29
CA ASN A 220 -12.11 -6.36 -3.65
C ASN A 220 -10.58 -6.46 -3.66
N THR A 221 -9.88 -5.61 -2.90
CA THR A 221 -8.43 -5.70 -2.75
C THR A 221 -8.00 -7.04 -2.15
N GLN A 222 -8.69 -7.52 -1.11
CA GLN A 222 -8.39 -8.81 -0.48
C GLN A 222 -8.55 -9.99 -1.46
N ILE A 223 -9.57 -9.96 -2.32
CA ILE A 223 -9.76 -10.96 -3.38
C ILE A 223 -8.62 -10.91 -4.39
N SER A 224 -8.24 -9.71 -4.82
CA SER A 224 -7.13 -9.54 -5.78
C SER A 224 -5.82 -10.06 -5.21
N GLU A 225 -5.50 -9.73 -3.96
CA GLU A 225 -4.29 -10.23 -3.28
C GLU A 225 -4.31 -11.76 -3.19
N ALA A 226 -5.47 -12.35 -2.88
CA ALA A 226 -5.61 -13.80 -2.82
C ALA A 226 -5.42 -14.46 -4.19
N ASN A 227 -5.95 -13.87 -5.26
CA ASN A 227 -5.75 -14.33 -6.64
C ASN A 227 -4.28 -14.23 -7.06
N THR A 228 -3.60 -13.12 -6.74
CA THR A 228 -2.16 -12.99 -7.00
C THR A 228 -1.36 -14.06 -6.25
N ARG A 229 -1.68 -14.31 -4.98
CA ARG A 229 -1.05 -15.38 -4.20
C ARG A 229 -1.30 -16.74 -4.81
N LEU A 230 -2.53 -17.02 -5.25
CA LEU A 230 -2.91 -18.28 -5.89
C LEU A 230 -2.03 -18.57 -7.11
N VAL A 231 -1.88 -17.60 -8.01
CA VAL A 231 -1.04 -17.69 -9.20
C VAL A 231 0.44 -17.88 -8.84
N ASN A 232 0.93 -17.15 -7.84
CA ASN A 232 2.34 -17.24 -7.42
C ASN A 232 2.69 -18.54 -6.70
N THR A 233 1.69 -19.28 -6.20
CA THR A 233 1.88 -20.54 -5.48
C THR A 233 1.52 -21.77 -6.31
N VAL A 234 1.26 -21.62 -7.61
CA VAL A 234 0.98 -22.77 -8.48
C VAL A 234 2.19 -23.71 -8.47
N GLY A 235 1.94 -24.99 -8.17
CA GLY A 235 2.98 -26.01 -8.06
C GLY A 235 3.69 -26.05 -6.69
N GLN A 236 3.33 -25.16 -5.75
CA GLN A 236 3.86 -25.16 -4.38
C GLN A 236 2.77 -25.65 -3.40
N GLY A 237 3.03 -26.78 -2.74
CA GLY A 237 2.16 -27.31 -1.68
C GLY A 237 1.12 -28.33 -2.16
N GLY A 238 0.76 -29.26 -1.26
CA GLY A 238 -0.20 -30.34 -1.53
C GLY A 238 -1.65 -29.88 -1.65
N PRO A 239 -2.61 -30.83 -1.79
CA PRO A 239 -4.02 -30.57 -2.13
C PRO A 239 -4.73 -29.54 -1.24
N ASN A 240 -4.31 -29.40 0.02
CA ASN A 240 -4.95 -28.54 1.01
C ASN A 240 -4.27 -27.17 1.21
N PHE A 241 -3.17 -26.89 0.50
CA PHE A 241 -2.39 -25.67 0.73
C PHE A 241 -3.18 -24.40 0.43
N VAL A 242 -3.84 -24.34 -0.73
CA VAL A 242 -4.64 -23.16 -1.15
C VAL A 242 -5.75 -22.88 -0.14
N GLN A 243 -6.44 -23.92 0.32
CA GLN A 243 -7.53 -23.79 1.28
C GLN A 243 -7.04 -23.21 2.62
N ASN A 244 -5.92 -23.72 3.14
CA ASN A 244 -5.41 -23.34 4.46
C ASN A 244 -4.62 -22.02 4.45
N ALA A 245 -3.83 -21.77 3.40
CA ALA A 245 -2.90 -20.63 3.35
C ALA A 245 -3.46 -19.39 2.64
N ILE A 246 -4.49 -19.57 1.80
CA ILE A 246 -5.08 -18.50 0.99
C ILE A 246 -6.55 -18.29 1.36
N VAL A 247 -7.40 -19.31 1.20
CA VAL A 247 -8.85 -19.17 1.38
C VAL A 247 -9.24 -18.96 2.85
N GLY A 248 -8.62 -19.69 3.79
CA GLY A 248 -8.85 -19.54 5.23
C GLY A 248 -8.55 -18.10 5.73
N PRO A 249 -7.32 -17.59 5.56
CA PRO A 249 -7.00 -16.22 5.94
C PRO A 249 -7.82 -15.16 5.20
N LEU A 250 -8.22 -15.43 3.94
CA LEU A 250 -9.11 -14.56 3.19
C LEU A 250 -10.49 -14.47 3.84
N LYS A 251 -11.06 -15.60 4.26
CA LYS A 251 -12.34 -15.65 4.97
C LYS A 251 -12.29 -14.78 6.22
N ASP A 252 -11.27 -14.93 7.06
CA ASP A 252 -11.17 -14.17 8.32
C ASP A 252 -11.06 -12.66 8.09
N LYS A 253 -10.26 -12.24 7.10
CA LYS A 253 -10.15 -10.84 6.68
C LYS A 253 -11.48 -10.30 6.17
N ARG A 254 -12.23 -11.10 5.40
CA ARG A 254 -13.56 -10.73 4.90
C ARG A 254 -14.56 -10.62 6.04
N VAL A 255 -14.59 -11.56 6.99
CA VAL A 255 -15.45 -11.50 8.19
C VAL A 255 -15.21 -10.19 8.94
N ALA A 256 -13.94 -9.83 9.20
CA ALA A 256 -13.61 -8.60 9.90
C ALA A 256 -14.08 -7.34 9.14
N THR A 257 -13.95 -7.35 7.82
CA THR A 257 -14.34 -6.21 6.96
C THR A 257 -15.86 -6.09 6.84
N ILE A 258 -16.56 -7.21 6.70
CA ILE A 258 -18.02 -7.30 6.65
C ILE A 258 -18.62 -6.86 7.99
N ASN A 259 -18.04 -7.26 9.12
CA ASN A 259 -18.47 -6.80 10.44
C ASN A 259 -18.28 -5.28 10.62
N ARG A 260 -17.22 -4.71 10.04
CA ARG A 260 -17.03 -3.25 10.01
C ARG A 260 -18.12 -2.56 9.19
N ILE A 261 -18.53 -3.13 8.05
CA ILE A 261 -19.67 -2.63 7.24
C ILE A 261 -20.97 -2.67 8.04
N ALA A 262 -21.28 -3.83 8.65
CA ALA A 262 -22.51 -4.01 9.43
C ALA A 262 -22.55 -3.03 10.61
N THR A 263 -21.42 -2.81 11.27
CA THR A 263 -21.30 -1.84 12.37
C THR A 263 -21.47 -0.41 11.88
N ALA A 264 -20.88 -0.03 10.75
CA ALA A 264 -21.01 1.31 10.18
C ALA A 264 -22.48 1.65 9.86
N ILE A 265 -23.22 0.70 9.29
CA ILE A 265 -24.66 0.83 9.02
C ILE A 265 -25.44 0.89 10.36
N GLY A 266 -25.12 -0.02 11.28
CA GLY A 266 -25.77 -0.17 12.59
C GLY A 266 -25.68 1.05 13.51
N ARG A 267 -24.78 2.00 13.25
CA ARG A 267 -24.70 3.28 14.01
C ARG A 267 -25.85 4.23 13.69
N THR A 268 -26.49 4.08 12.53
CA THR A 268 -27.46 5.05 12.01
C THR A 268 -28.74 4.43 11.46
N ALA A 269 -28.78 3.09 11.34
CA ALA A 269 -29.93 2.31 10.94
C ALA A 269 -29.91 0.95 11.64
N ALA A 270 -30.93 0.11 11.40
CA ALA A 270 -30.95 -1.26 11.88
C ALA A 270 -29.71 -2.03 11.37
N LYS A 271 -28.98 -2.67 12.28
CA LYS A 271 -27.79 -3.44 11.94
C LYS A 271 -28.18 -4.64 11.07
N PRO A 272 -27.61 -4.78 9.85
CA PRO A 272 -27.86 -5.96 9.03
C PRO A 272 -27.25 -7.21 9.68
N THR A 273 -28.03 -8.29 9.71
CA THR A 273 -27.66 -9.60 10.26
C THR A 273 -27.39 -10.59 9.13
N GLY A 274 -26.66 -11.68 9.43
CA GLY A 274 -26.40 -12.76 8.45
C GLY A 274 -25.34 -12.46 7.38
N LEU A 275 -24.75 -11.27 7.37
CA LEU A 275 -23.71 -10.88 6.41
C LEU A 275 -22.44 -11.73 6.50
N ASP A 276 -22.12 -12.31 7.67
CA ASP A 276 -20.93 -13.15 7.88
C ASP A 276 -20.94 -14.40 6.98
N SER A 277 -22.12 -14.87 6.57
CA SER A 277 -22.25 -15.98 5.61
C SER A 277 -21.63 -15.66 4.24
N LEU A 278 -21.51 -14.38 3.89
CA LEU A 278 -20.93 -13.91 2.63
C LEU A 278 -19.40 -13.80 2.68
N ALA A 279 -18.80 -14.07 3.84
CA ALA A 279 -17.35 -14.01 4.00
C ALA A 279 -16.65 -15.24 3.41
N ALA A 280 -17.34 -16.37 3.32
CA ALA A 280 -16.79 -17.61 2.81
C ALA A 280 -16.54 -17.50 1.30
N CYS A 281 -15.29 -17.75 0.87
CA CYS A 281 -14.93 -17.88 -0.54
C CYS A 281 -14.71 -19.34 -0.89
N THR A 282 -15.00 -19.71 -2.13
CA THR A 282 -14.75 -21.04 -2.69
C THR A 282 -13.54 -20.99 -3.61
N PHE A 283 -12.79 -22.08 -3.63
CA PHE A 283 -11.74 -22.31 -4.61
C PHE A 283 -12.19 -23.42 -5.57
N THR A 284 -12.00 -23.20 -6.87
CA THR A 284 -12.32 -24.16 -7.93
C THR A 284 -11.09 -24.29 -8.83
N LYS A 285 -10.60 -25.51 -9.08
CA LYS A 285 -9.41 -25.75 -9.89
C LYS A 285 -9.78 -26.31 -11.26
#